data_AF-A0A2W4JJL0-F1
#
_entry.id   AF-A0A2W4JJL0-F1
#
_cell.length_a   1.000
_cell.length_b   1.000
_cell.length_c   1.000
_cell.angle_alpha   90.00
_cell.angle_beta   90.00
_cell.angle_gamma   90.00
#
_symmetry.space_group_name_H-M   'P 1'
#
loop_
_entity.id
_entity.type
_entity.pdbx_description
1 polymer ?
#
loop_
_entity_poly.entity_id
_entity_poly.type
_entity_poly.pdbx_seq_one_letter_code
_entity_poly.pdbx_strand_id
1 'polypeptide(L)'
;MSLPRSLTKSLRKGYAATRIGHTLVVHADAQVSTGVRVLAESLPPDPTADVVVADIPLRSPTQVWRRFASAVPRSPRPMRIVPGQEPFEASGELWPWLANEVGRVVIAPCGKVHYGRGWLFVHADARSGWVAFPPGGQPMWDGKRFPRPVWDTMELAQGRLVGPRCVAEPVPAGAWVRPDVDERLLAASRAMLTGMVPCLPQSPTIMLGAAGLPGIQLTDVVGYWSTLPRPIATAARFVRCGAVDQVGDEFFGRTLAEALGTEITCYTGIPAGSPVALDVITLRPDGSPGWRPFVQVVTHRPDGSAPLVRKWRAPLMGAVQTGPGVYSLGPGTVVEVIQAGLWIRPENFAADPAGVRTVPLNPERCLLVYQESDDGPAHLLRAVAEQLAERLDVATRSAARLVSSAELADGRPGHPLAEEPVQTDVMARPSVPPEAAEASGPDAGDGTELPWLSRMIDTIALPRVE
;
A
#
# COMPACT_ATOMS: atom_id res chain seq x y z
N MET A 1 17.89 -46.26 1.55
CA MET A 1 17.61 -45.07 0.72
C MET A 1 18.67 -44.02 1.02
N SER A 2 19.58 -43.78 0.08
CA SER A 2 20.70 -42.86 0.25
C SER A 2 20.27 -41.42 0.01
N LEU A 3 20.60 -40.53 0.95
CA LEU A 3 20.43 -39.08 0.80
C LEU A 3 21.27 -38.56 -0.39
N PRO A 4 20.79 -37.55 -1.14
CA PRO A 4 21.54 -36.98 -2.26
C PRO A 4 22.87 -36.36 -1.80
N ARG A 5 23.92 -36.53 -2.63
CA ARG A 5 25.33 -36.19 -2.35
C ARG A 5 25.60 -34.71 -2.03
N SER A 6 24.68 -33.79 -2.32
CA SER A 6 24.82 -32.36 -1.99
C SER A 6 24.57 -32.06 -0.51
N LEU A 7 23.65 -32.79 0.15
CA LEU A 7 23.39 -32.68 1.59
C LEU A 7 24.53 -33.27 2.43
N THR A 8 25.29 -34.23 1.89
CA THR A 8 26.37 -34.92 2.62
C THR A 8 27.67 -34.11 2.72
N LYS A 9 27.91 -33.14 1.82
CA LYS A 9 29.10 -32.26 1.88
C LYS A 9 28.94 -31.08 2.85
N SER A 10 27.70 -30.66 3.14
CA SER A 10 27.38 -29.63 4.14
C SER A 10 27.51 -30.14 5.59
N LEU A 11 27.38 -31.45 5.83
CA LEU A 11 27.35 -32.04 7.18
C LEU A 11 28.65 -31.96 7.99
N ARG A 12 29.79 -31.54 7.39
CA ARG A 12 31.10 -31.42 8.06
C ARG A 12 31.52 -30.01 8.48
N LYS A 13 30.80 -28.95 8.08
CA LYS A 13 31.13 -27.58 8.50
C LYS A 13 30.31 -27.19 9.75
N GLY A 14 30.95 -26.52 10.69
CA GLY A 14 30.31 -25.98 11.89
C GLY A 14 29.38 -24.82 11.53
N TYR A 15 28.31 -24.66 12.29
CA TYR A 15 27.42 -23.50 12.17
C TYR A 15 28.09 -22.28 12.80
N ALA A 16 27.97 -21.12 12.15
CA ALA A 16 28.47 -19.87 12.65
C ALA A 16 27.34 -18.86 12.82
N ALA A 17 27.51 -17.93 13.76
CA ALA A 17 26.62 -16.80 13.94
C ALA A 17 27.35 -15.51 13.60
N THR A 18 26.77 -14.68 12.73
CA THR A 18 27.35 -13.42 12.27
C THR A 18 26.35 -12.30 12.50
N ARG A 19 26.77 -11.21 13.14
CA ARG A 19 25.91 -10.05 13.36
C ARG A 19 25.95 -9.12 12.15
N ILE A 20 24.77 -8.74 11.65
CA ILE A 20 24.56 -7.82 10.55
C ILE A 20 23.57 -6.76 11.04
N GLY A 21 24.05 -5.54 11.29
CA GLY A 21 23.27 -4.52 11.99
C GLY A 21 22.83 -5.00 13.38
N HIS A 22 21.53 -4.94 13.67
CA HIS A 22 20.92 -5.48 14.89
C HIS A 22 20.46 -6.95 14.77
N THR A 23 20.63 -7.57 13.60
CA THR A 23 20.20 -8.94 13.33
C THR A 23 21.36 -9.91 13.52
N LEU A 24 21.09 -11.07 14.11
CA LEU A 24 22.02 -12.20 14.13
C LEU A 24 21.66 -13.17 13.00
N VAL A 25 22.62 -13.53 12.15
CA VAL A 25 22.43 -14.54 11.10
C VAL A 25 23.14 -15.81 11.51
N VAL A 26 22.44 -16.93 11.58
CA VAL A 26 23.05 -18.25 11.79
C VAL A 26 23.07 -18.99 10.46
N HIS A 27 24.26 -19.38 10.02
CA HIS A 27 24.50 -19.96 8.70
C HIS A 27 25.42 -21.19 8.78
N ALA A 28 25.25 -22.11 7.83
CA ALA A 28 26.03 -23.35 7.73
C ALA A 28 27.34 -23.17 6.95
N ASP A 29 27.40 -22.15 6.10
CA ASP A 29 28.49 -21.92 5.17
C ASP A 29 29.60 -21.08 5.78
N ALA A 30 30.71 -20.91 5.06
CA ALA A 30 31.77 -20.01 5.50
C ALA A 30 31.32 -18.53 5.41
N GLN A 31 30.28 -18.24 4.63
CA GLN A 31 29.78 -16.90 4.37
C GLN A 31 28.25 -16.91 4.30
N VAL A 32 27.65 -15.83 4.80
CA VAL A 32 26.22 -15.56 4.67
C VAL A 32 25.87 -15.28 3.21
N SER A 33 24.82 -15.92 2.70
CA SER A 33 24.34 -15.68 1.33
C SER A 33 23.91 -14.23 1.11
N THR A 34 24.07 -13.70 -0.12
CA THR A 34 23.72 -12.30 -0.44
C THR A 34 22.26 -11.98 -0.11
N GLY A 35 21.33 -12.89 -0.44
CA GLY A 35 19.90 -12.71 -0.16
C GLY A 35 19.60 -12.60 1.33
N VAL A 36 20.22 -13.45 2.15
CA VAL A 36 20.06 -13.40 3.61
C VAL A 36 20.70 -12.16 4.22
N ARG A 37 21.83 -11.69 3.69
CA ARG A 37 22.44 -10.43 4.11
C ARG A 37 21.49 -9.25 3.87
N VAL A 38 20.94 -9.13 2.66
CA VAL A 38 19.97 -8.08 2.31
C VAL A 38 18.73 -8.16 3.21
N LEU A 39 18.21 -9.37 3.46
CA LEU A 39 17.12 -9.57 4.41
C LEU A 39 17.51 -9.06 5.81
N ALA A 40 18.63 -9.51 6.36
CA ALA A 40 19.08 -9.15 7.70
C ALA A 40 19.27 -7.64 7.90
N GLU A 41 19.76 -6.94 6.88
CA GLU A 41 19.92 -5.48 6.84
C GLU A 41 18.57 -4.74 6.77
N SER A 42 17.56 -5.34 6.13
CA SER A 42 16.23 -4.75 5.97
C SER A 42 15.29 -4.94 7.16
N LEU A 43 15.60 -5.88 8.06
CA LEU A 43 14.76 -6.18 9.21
C LEU A 43 14.76 -5.01 10.20
N PRO A 44 13.62 -4.71 10.82
CA PRO A 44 13.58 -3.71 11.89
C PRO A 44 14.12 -4.29 13.21
N PRO A 45 14.63 -3.44 14.12
CA PRO A 45 15.02 -3.88 15.45
C PRO A 45 13.81 -4.34 16.26
N ASP A 46 13.98 -5.39 17.07
CA ASP A 46 12.98 -5.83 18.05
C ASP A 46 13.40 -5.35 19.45
N PRO A 47 12.67 -4.42 20.09
CA PRO A 47 13.00 -3.99 21.44
C PRO A 47 12.84 -5.12 22.47
N THR A 48 12.02 -6.14 22.17
CA THR A 48 11.62 -7.20 23.09
C THR A 48 12.34 -8.54 22.86
N ALA A 49 12.94 -8.75 21.69
CA ALA A 49 13.64 -10.00 21.34
C ALA A 49 14.99 -9.73 20.66
N ASP A 50 15.83 -10.76 20.55
CA ASP A 50 16.94 -10.76 19.59
C ASP A 50 16.41 -11.30 18.26
N VAL A 51 16.59 -10.55 17.17
CA VAL A 51 16.18 -10.97 15.82
C VAL A 51 17.24 -11.89 15.24
N VAL A 52 16.86 -13.13 14.92
CA VAL A 52 17.75 -14.17 14.43
C VAL A 52 17.26 -14.68 13.08
N VAL A 53 18.04 -14.47 12.02
CA VAL A 53 17.77 -15.05 10.71
C VAL A 53 18.39 -16.43 10.62
N ALA A 54 17.57 -17.43 10.29
CA ALA A 54 18.00 -18.80 10.08
C ALA A 54 18.32 -19.02 8.60
N ASP A 55 19.61 -18.97 8.24
CA ASP A 55 20.11 -19.35 6.90
C ASP A 55 20.34 -20.86 6.83
N ILE A 56 19.27 -21.59 7.11
CA ILE A 56 19.19 -23.04 6.97
C ILE A 56 17.86 -23.41 6.34
N PRO A 57 17.80 -24.51 5.56
CA PRO A 57 16.53 -25.06 5.14
C PRO A 57 15.69 -25.40 6.39
N LEU A 58 14.50 -24.85 6.52
CA LEU A 58 13.70 -25.02 7.74
C LEU A 58 13.21 -26.47 7.94
N ARG A 59 13.12 -27.25 6.85
CA ARG A 59 12.88 -28.71 6.87
C ARG A 59 14.13 -29.55 7.20
N SER A 60 15.15 -28.92 7.78
CA SER A 60 16.35 -29.65 8.19
C SER A 60 16.06 -30.60 9.36
N PRO A 61 16.75 -31.75 9.44
CA PRO A 61 16.64 -32.65 10.58
C PRO A 61 17.00 -31.97 11.92
N THR A 62 16.47 -32.47 13.04
CA THR A 62 16.75 -31.95 14.40
C THR A 62 18.25 -31.77 14.70
N GLN A 63 19.13 -32.62 14.13
CA GLN A 63 20.58 -32.48 14.31
C GLN A 63 21.13 -31.17 13.73
N VAL A 64 20.60 -30.70 12.60
CA VAL A 64 20.96 -29.39 12.02
C VAL A 64 20.50 -28.27 12.96
N TRP A 65 19.27 -28.35 13.44
CA TRP A 65 18.72 -27.39 14.38
C TRP A 65 19.43 -27.37 15.74
N ARG A 66 19.97 -28.51 16.20
CA ARG A 66 20.81 -28.56 17.41
C ARG A 66 22.13 -27.82 17.21
N ARG A 67 22.72 -27.91 16.02
CA ARG A 67 23.92 -27.13 15.69
C ARG A 67 23.60 -25.64 15.54
N PHE A 68 22.45 -25.30 14.96
CA PHE A 68 21.93 -23.93 14.97
C PHE A 68 21.82 -23.40 16.40
N ALA A 69 21.14 -24.13 17.29
CA ALA A 69 20.96 -23.75 18.69
C ALA A 69 22.30 -23.55 19.41
N SER A 70 23.28 -24.41 19.12
CA SER A 70 24.63 -24.32 19.68
C SER A 70 25.43 -23.11 19.19
N ALA A 71 25.11 -22.58 18.00
CA ALA A 71 25.77 -21.41 17.41
C ALA A 71 25.14 -20.08 17.87
N VAL A 72 23.89 -20.10 18.37
CA VAL A 72 23.22 -18.90 18.89
C VAL A 72 23.89 -18.48 20.21
N PRO A 73 24.31 -17.21 20.36
CA PRO A 73 24.84 -16.68 21.61
C PRO A 73 23.83 -16.79 22.74
N ARG A 74 24.30 -17.14 23.94
CA ARG A 74 23.46 -17.12 25.14
C ARG A 74 23.00 -15.69 25.43
N SER A 75 21.70 -15.50 25.59
CA SER A 75 21.10 -14.25 26.04
C SER A 75 19.76 -14.56 26.71
N PRO A 76 19.37 -13.81 27.75
CA PRO A 76 18.10 -14.00 28.45
C PRO A 76 16.89 -13.48 27.67
N ARG A 77 17.10 -12.67 26.62
CA ARG A 77 16.02 -12.09 25.80
C ARG A 77 15.35 -13.18 24.96
N PRO A 78 14.05 -13.08 24.64
CA PRO A 78 13.42 -13.91 23.61
C PRO A 78 14.18 -13.92 22.27
N MET A 79 14.03 -14.96 21.47
CA MET A 79 14.61 -15.08 20.12
C MET A 79 13.51 -15.04 19.07
N ARG A 80 13.47 -14.03 18.20
CA ARG A 80 12.58 -14.02 17.03
C ARG A 80 13.28 -14.66 15.84
N ILE A 81 12.80 -15.83 15.41
CA ILE A 81 13.38 -16.56 14.28
C ILE A 81 12.73 -16.09 12.99
N VAL A 82 13.55 -15.58 12.07
CA VAL A 82 13.13 -15.21 10.71
C VAL A 82 13.72 -16.22 9.72
N PRO A 83 12.89 -16.91 8.93
CA PRO A 83 13.33 -17.72 7.79
C PRO A 83 14.26 -16.94 6.86
N GLY A 84 15.47 -17.43 6.61
CA GLY A 84 16.38 -16.85 5.60
C GLY A 84 16.11 -17.36 4.18
N GLN A 85 15.38 -18.46 4.05
CA GLN A 85 15.04 -19.14 2.79
C GLN A 85 13.51 -19.25 2.65
N GLU A 86 13.03 -19.73 1.48
CA GLU A 86 11.62 -19.73 1.01
C GLU A 86 10.50 -19.73 2.08
N PRO A 87 9.36 -19.08 1.79
CA PRO A 87 8.25 -18.99 2.72
C PRO A 87 7.76 -20.38 3.18
N PHE A 88 7.65 -20.56 4.49
CA PHE A 88 7.59 -21.89 5.12
C PHE A 88 6.38 -22.07 6.04
N GLU A 89 5.98 -23.32 6.22
CA GLU A 89 5.06 -23.77 7.27
C GLU A 89 5.78 -24.89 8.07
N ALA A 90 6.00 -24.66 9.37
CA ALA A 90 6.78 -25.54 10.23
C ALA A 90 6.03 -26.77 10.71
N SER A 91 6.75 -27.87 10.95
CA SER A 91 6.23 -28.95 11.80
C SER A 91 6.01 -28.41 13.22
N GLY A 92 4.84 -28.69 13.80
CA GLY A 92 4.41 -28.10 15.08
C GLY A 92 5.33 -28.36 16.28
N GLU A 93 6.22 -29.37 16.20
CA GLU A 93 7.10 -29.78 17.30
C GLU A 93 8.48 -29.10 17.30
N LEU A 94 8.90 -28.51 16.17
CA LEU A 94 10.24 -27.94 16.03
C LEU A 94 10.46 -26.76 16.99
N TRP A 95 9.52 -25.82 17.03
CA TRP A 95 9.68 -24.59 17.81
C TRP A 95 9.65 -24.82 19.32
N PRO A 96 8.73 -25.63 19.88
CA PRO A 96 8.80 -26.03 21.29
C PRO A 96 10.12 -26.73 21.64
N TRP A 97 10.58 -27.66 20.80
CA TRP A 97 11.86 -28.34 21.02
C TRP A 97 13.02 -27.34 21.03
N LEU A 98 13.06 -26.41 20.06
CA LEU A 98 14.13 -25.42 19.98
C LEU A 98 14.13 -24.48 21.19
N ALA A 99 12.96 -24.04 21.66
CA ALA A 99 12.83 -23.22 22.87
C ALA A 99 13.42 -23.92 24.10
N ASN A 100 13.16 -25.23 24.25
CA ASN A 100 13.76 -26.03 25.31
C ASN A 100 15.28 -26.17 25.16
N GLU A 101 15.76 -26.40 23.93
CA GLU A 101 17.19 -26.55 23.64
C GLU A 101 17.99 -25.26 23.91
N VAL A 102 17.45 -24.09 23.54
CA VAL A 102 18.11 -22.80 23.80
C VAL A 102 17.84 -22.25 25.21
N GLY A 103 16.86 -22.81 25.93
CA GLY A 103 16.50 -22.41 27.28
C GLY A 103 15.86 -21.00 27.39
N ARG A 104 15.23 -20.51 26.32
CA ARG A 104 14.57 -19.19 26.29
C ARG A 104 13.39 -19.17 25.30
N VAL A 105 12.53 -18.16 25.41
CA VAL A 105 11.37 -18.00 24.53
C VAL A 105 11.83 -17.89 23.07
N VAL A 106 11.22 -18.69 22.20
CA VAL A 106 11.38 -18.61 20.74
C VAL A 106 10.11 -18.04 20.14
N ILE A 107 10.19 -16.92 19.42
CA ILE A 107 9.09 -16.37 18.63
C ILE A 107 9.32 -16.79 17.19
N ALA A 108 8.46 -17.64 16.65
CA ALA A 108 8.64 -18.23 15.33
C ALA A 108 7.36 -18.12 14.49
N PRO A 109 7.48 -18.17 13.15
CA PRO A 109 6.32 -18.11 12.29
C PRO A 109 5.58 -19.46 12.26
N CYS A 110 4.26 -19.39 12.40
CA CYS A 110 3.32 -20.44 12.08
C CYS A 110 2.54 -20.00 10.84
N GLY A 111 2.98 -20.44 9.66
CA GLY A 111 2.44 -20.03 8.35
C GLY A 111 3.44 -19.24 7.52
N LYS A 112 3.02 -18.86 6.32
CA LYS A 112 3.90 -18.26 5.31
C LYS A 112 4.38 -16.88 5.75
N VAL A 113 5.71 -16.67 5.73
CA VAL A 113 6.32 -15.37 6.02
C VAL A 113 6.42 -14.56 4.74
N HIS A 114 5.87 -13.35 4.80
CA HIS A 114 6.03 -12.30 3.82
C HIS A 114 6.89 -11.20 4.44
N TYR A 115 7.79 -10.62 3.66
CA TYR A 115 8.62 -9.51 4.11
C TYR A 115 8.57 -8.38 3.09
N GLY A 116 8.59 -7.16 3.60
CA GLY A 116 8.70 -5.95 2.81
C GLY A 116 9.67 -4.98 3.48
N ARG A 117 9.71 -3.74 3.01
CA ARG A 117 10.64 -2.72 3.52
C ARG A 117 10.34 -2.40 5.00
N GLY A 118 11.09 -3.01 5.91
CA GLY A 118 11.00 -2.77 7.36
C GLY A 118 9.83 -3.47 8.06
N TRP A 119 9.22 -4.50 7.46
CA TRP A 119 8.16 -5.27 8.10
C TRP A 119 8.16 -6.74 7.69
N LEU A 120 7.62 -7.59 8.57
CA LEU A 120 7.29 -8.99 8.32
C LEU A 120 5.81 -9.23 8.61
N PHE A 121 5.20 -10.12 7.83
CA PHE A 121 3.80 -10.51 7.96
C PHE A 121 3.67 -12.01 7.79
N VAL A 122 3.01 -12.69 8.73
CA VAL A 122 2.78 -14.13 8.67
C VAL A 122 1.32 -14.40 8.32
N HIS A 123 1.09 -15.08 7.21
CA HIS A 123 -0.25 -15.38 6.74
C HIS A 123 -0.32 -16.70 5.95
N ALA A 124 -1.24 -17.57 6.33
CA ALA A 124 -1.61 -18.77 5.58
C ALA A 124 -3.11 -19.09 5.80
N ASP A 125 -3.54 -19.01 7.05
CA ASP A 125 -4.94 -19.22 7.45
C ASP A 125 -5.33 -18.33 8.66
N ALA A 126 -6.51 -18.58 9.25
CA ALA A 126 -7.00 -17.85 10.41
C ALA A 126 -6.14 -17.98 11.69
N ARG A 127 -5.35 -19.06 11.84
CA ARG A 127 -4.51 -19.30 13.03
C ARG A 127 -3.03 -19.00 12.82
N SER A 128 -2.65 -18.68 11.58
CA SER A 128 -1.28 -18.29 11.24
C SER A 128 -0.85 -17.00 11.97
N GLY A 129 0.45 -16.86 12.18
CA GLY A 129 1.01 -15.72 12.90
C GLY A 129 2.40 -16.00 13.44
N TRP A 130 2.99 -14.99 14.05
CA TRP A 130 4.06 -15.14 15.02
C TRP A 130 3.49 -15.81 16.27
N VAL A 131 4.21 -16.83 16.76
CA VAL A 131 3.85 -17.57 17.97
C VAL A 131 5.07 -17.62 18.87
N ALA A 132 4.88 -17.24 20.13
CA ALA A 132 5.88 -17.35 21.18
C ALA A 132 5.82 -18.73 21.84
N PHE A 133 6.95 -19.42 21.86
CA PHE A 133 7.15 -20.74 22.42
C PHE A 133 8.04 -20.61 23.67
N PRO A 134 7.48 -20.54 24.88
CA PRO A 134 8.25 -20.57 26.11
C PRO A 134 8.83 -21.97 26.38
N PRO A 135 10.03 -22.09 26.99
CA PRO A 135 10.57 -23.38 27.39
C PRO A 135 9.63 -24.10 28.36
N GLY A 136 9.26 -25.34 28.04
CA GLY A 136 8.35 -26.18 28.82
C GLY A 136 6.90 -25.67 28.92
N GLY A 137 6.54 -24.59 28.23
CA GLY A 137 5.22 -23.97 28.32
C GLY A 137 4.38 -24.12 27.05
N GLN A 138 3.17 -23.57 27.10
CA GLN A 138 2.24 -23.60 25.97
C GLN A 138 2.54 -22.48 24.96
N PRO A 139 2.39 -22.73 23.65
CA PRO A 139 2.53 -21.70 22.63
C PRO A 139 1.50 -20.58 22.81
N MET A 140 1.93 -19.33 22.62
CA MET A 140 1.09 -18.14 22.72
C MET A 140 1.15 -17.34 21.42
N TRP A 141 0.00 -16.99 20.85
CA TRP A 141 -0.05 -16.16 19.66
C TRP A 141 0.48 -14.75 19.94
N ASP A 142 1.45 -14.31 19.16
CA ASP A 142 2.16 -13.02 19.33
C ASP A 142 1.65 -11.95 18.36
N GLY A 143 1.07 -12.31 17.22
CA GLY A 143 0.61 -11.35 16.21
C GLY A 143 0.71 -11.91 14.80
N LYS A 144 0.29 -11.15 13.78
CA LYS A 144 0.65 -11.44 12.37
C LYS A 144 1.79 -10.58 11.89
N ARG A 145 2.05 -9.44 12.52
CA ARG A 145 2.94 -8.39 12.02
C ARG A 145 4.16 -8.23 12.90
N PHE A 146 5.29 -7.92 12.28
CA PHE A 146 6.50 -7.50 12.97
C PHE A 146 7.12 -6.30 12.24
N PRO A 147 7.40 -5.17 12.91
CA PRO A 147 7.13 -4.88 14.31
C PRO A 147 5.63 -4.92 14.59
N ARG A 148 5.24 -5.39 15.77
CA ARG A 148 3.83 -5.57 16.11
C ARG A 148 3.18 -4.21 16.34
N PRO A 149 2.20 -3.78 15.51
CA PRO A 149 1.44 -2.57 15.79
C PRO A 149 0.46 -2.81 16.94
N VAL A 150 0.04 -1.75 17.64
CA VAL A 150 -0.82 -1.87 18.84
C VAL A 150 -2.21 -2.44 18.55
N TRP A 151 -2.62 -2.40 17.27
CA TRP A 151 -3.90 -2.90 16.79
C TRP A 151 -3.85 -4.35 16.29
N ASP A 152 -2.68 -5.01 16.29
CA ASP A 152 -2.52 -6.41 15.84
C ASP A 152 -3.18 -7.38 16.83
N THR A 153 -4.46 -7.60 16.60
CA THR A 153 -5.39 -8.39 17.39
C THR A 153 -5.97 -9.52 16.56
N MET A 154 -6.54 -10.53 17.23
CA MET A 154 -7.06 -11.71 16.55
C MET A 154 -8.21 -11.36 15.58
N GLU A 155 -9.05 -10.38 15.94
CA GLU A 155 -10.19 -9.89 15.17
C GLU A 155 -9.76 -9.29 13.81
N LEU A 156 -8.61 -8.60 13.79
CA LEU A 156 -8.01 -8.05 12.56
C LEU A 156 -7.09 -9.05 11.84
N ALA A 157 -6.65 -10.08 12.54
CA ALA A 157 -5.71 -11.07 12.00
C ALA A 157 -6.41 -12.15 11.17
N GLN A 158 -7.71 -12.36 11.36
CA GLN A 158 -8.43 -13.46 10.71
C GLN A 158 -9.07 -13.04 9.39
N GLY A 159 -8.80 -13.84 8.34
CA GLY A 159 -9.56 -13.78 7.10
C GLY A 159 -10.96 -14.35 7.33
N ARG A 160 -12.00 -13.66 6.86
CA ARG A 160 -13.39 -14.14 7.02
C ARG A 160 -14.32 -13.57 5.96
N LEU A 161 -15.38 -14.32 5.68
CA LEU A 161 -16.53 -13.80 4.97
C LEU A 161 -17.22 -12.73 5.83
N VAL A 162 -17.54 -11.60 5.22
CA VAL A 162 -18.27 -10.49 5.85
C VAL A 162 -19.65 -10.29 5.22
N GLY A 163 -19.92 -11.00 4.13
CA GLY A 163 -21.18 -11.08 3.42
C GLY A 163 -21.16 -12.23 2.40
N PRO A 164 -22.21 -12.40 1.59
CA PRO A 164 -22.31 -13.51 0.64
C PRO A 164 -21.29 -13.45 -0.51
N ARG A 165 -20.70 -12.27 -0.76
CA ARG A 165 -19.75 -12.03 -1.86
C ARG A 165 -18.55 -11.18 -1.44
N CYS A 166 -18.28 -11.08 -0.14
CA CYS A 166 -17.23 -10.22 0.39
C CYS A 166 -16.40 -10.93 1.45
N VAL A 167 -15.08 -10.73 1.39
CA VAL A 167 -14.10 -11.23 2.35
C VAL A 167 -13.35 -10.05 2.95
N ALA A 168 -13.20 -10.07 4.28
CA ALA A 168 -12.20 -9.26 4.96
C ALA A 168 -10.91 -10.08 5.08
N GLU A 169 -9.88 -9.69 4.34
CA GLU A 169 -8.57 -10.34 4.29
C GLU A 169 -7.56 -9.53 5.11
N PRO A 170 -6.80 -10.15 6.03
CA PRO A 170 -5.73 -9.46 6.74
C PRO A 170 -4.56 -9.16 5.79
N VAL A 171 -4.05 -7.93 5.83
CA VAL A 171 -2.88 -7.50 5.06
C VAL A 171 -1.88 -6.78 5.98
N PRO A 172 -0.61 -6.59 5.60
CA PRO A 172 0.39 -5.99 6.49
C PRO A 172 -0.06 -4.69 7.15
N ALA A 173 -0.71 -3.79 6.42
CA ALA A 173 -1.14 -2.49 6.94
C ALA A 173 -2.50 -2.47 7.68
N GLY A 174 -3.23 -3.58 7.71
CA GLY A 174 -4.57 -3.65 8.31
C GLY A 174 -5.41 -4.75 7.69
N ALA A 175 -6.56 -4.39 7.12
CA ALA A 175 -7.46 -5.34 6.48
C ALA A 175 -7.97 -4.82 5.14
N TRP A 176 -8.20 -5.74 4.22
CA TRP A 176 -8.75 -5.49 2.90
C TRP A 176 -10.12 -6.15 2.80
N VAL A 177 -11.17 -5.33 2.78
CA VAL A 177 -12.54 -5.78 2.50
C VAL A 177 -12.73 -5.75 0.99
N ARG A 178 -12.85 -6.93 0.39
CA ARG A 178 -12.79 -7.14 -1.05
C ARG A 178 -13.90 -8.07 -1.53
N PRO A 179 -14.23 -8.06 -2.83
CA PRO A 179 -15.12 -9.07 -3.38
C PRO A 179 -14.51 -10.48 -3.26
N ASP A 180 -15.38 -11.48 -3.13
CA ASP A 180 -15.02 -12.89 -3.13
C ASP A 180 -15.01 -13.43 -4.57
N VAL A 181 -13.85 -13.37 -5.21
CA VAL A 181 -13.63 -13.73 -6.62
C VAL A 181 -12.34 -14.54 -6.76
N ASP A 182 -12.07 -15.06 -7.96
CA ASP A 182 -10.85 -15.82 -8.27
C ASP A 182 -9.58 -15.05 -7.85
N GLU A 183 -8.68 -15.75 -7.13
CA GLU A 183 -7.43 -15.22 -6.62
C GLU A 183 -6.52 -14.61 -7.70
N ARG A 184 -6.62 -15.08 -8.95
CA ARG A 184 -5.89 -14.52 -10.09
C ARG A 184 -6.29 -13.08 -10.39
N LEU A 185 -7.57 -12.74 -10.20
CA LEU A 185 -8.09 -11.38 -10.40
C LEU A 185 -7.64 -10.44 -9.26
N LEU A 186 -7.37 -10.99 -8.07
CA LEU A 186 -6.94 -10.24 -6.90
C LEU A 186 -5.43 -10.00 -6.85
N ALA A 187 -4.64 -10.78 -7.60
CA ALA A 187 -3.18 -10.80 -7.50
C ALA A 187 -2.53 -9.41 -7.65
N ALA A 188 -2.94 -8.63 -8.66
CA ALA A 188 -2.40 -7.28 -8.91
C ALA A 188 -2.75 -6.30 -7.79
N SER A 189 -4.02 -6.26 -7.37
CA SER A 189 -4.48 -5.41 -6.26
C SER A 189 -3.79 -5.79 -4.96
N ARG A 190 -3.64 -7.08 -4.67
CA ARG A 190 -2.94 -7.56 -3.47
C ARG A 190 -1.47 -7.16 -3.48
N ALA A 191 -0.77 -7.35 -4.60
CA ALA A 191 0.63 -6.95 -4.73
C ALA A 191 0.80 -5.44 -4.53
N MET A 192 -0.09 -4.63 -5.11
CA MET A 192 -0.10 -3.18 -4.93
C MET A 192 -0.33 -2.78 -3.47
N LEU A 193 -1.40 -3.28 -2.84
CA LEU A 193 -1.76 -2.91 -1.47
C LEU A 193 -0.71 -3.36 -0.45
N THR A 194 -0.19 -4.57 -0.59
CA THR A 194 0.85 -5.09 0.31
C THR A 194 2.22 -4.42 0.09
N GLY A 195 2.50 -3.95 -1.13
CA GLY A 195 3.75 -3.27 -1.48
C GLY A 195 3.77 -1.76 -1.20
N MET A 196 2.62 -1.08 -1.36
CA MET A 196 2.53 0.38 -1.24
C MET A 196 2.10 0.85 0.14
N VAL A 197 1.11 0.19 0.75
CA VAL A 197 0.46 0.68 1.98
C VAL A 197 1.36 0.36 3.17
N PRO A 198 1.90 1.37 3.88
CA PRO A 198 2.77 1.11 5.02
C PRO A 198 1.96 0.66 6.24
N CYS A 199 2.51 -0.29 6.99
CA CYS A 199 1.97 -0.66 8.29
C CYS A 199 2.25 0.45 9.32
N LEU A 200 1.21 1.21 9.70
CA LEU A 200 1.32 2.27 10.68
C LEU A 200 1.15 1.71 12.11
N PRO A 201 2.05 2.03 13.07
CA PRO A 201 2.01 1.43 14.41
C PRO A 201 0.71 1.68 15.19
N GLN A 202 0.05 2.81 14.94
CA GLN A 202 -1.08 3.31 15.75
C GLN A 202 -2.44 3.19 15.05
N SER A 203 -2.48 2.99 13.73
CA SER A 203 -3.72 3.06 12.96
C SER A 203 -3.77 1.96 11.90
N PRO A 204 -4.68 0.99 12.01
CA PRO A 204 -4.90 0.05 10.92
C PRO A 204 -5.54 0.78 9.73
N THR A 205 -5.12 0.40 8.53
CA THR A 205 -5.78 0.86 7.29
C THR A 205 -6.80 -0.18 6.85
N ILE A 206 -8.06 0.24 6.66
CA ILE A 206 -9.15 -0.58 6.13
C ILE A 206 -9.33 -0.21 4.66
N MET A 207 -8.89 -1.10 3.78
CA MET A 207 -8.97 -0.96 2.33
C MET A 207 -10.30 -1.52 1.83
N LEU A 208 -11.03 -0.75 1.04
CA LEU A 208 -12.38 -1.11 0.58
C LEU A 208 -12.43 -1.28 -0.95
N GLY A 209 -12.82 -2.47 -1.39
CA GLY A 209 -12.98 -2.83 -2.79
C GLY A 209 -11.65 -3.06 -3.50
N ALA A 210 -11.71 -3.19 -4.82
CA ALA A 210 -10.55 -3.37 -5.67
C ALA A 210 -10.84 -2.80 -7.07
N ALA A 211 -9.85 -2.17 -7.69
CA ALA A 211 -10.02 -1.56 -9.00
C ALA A 211 -10.30 -2.62 -10.08
N GLY A 212 -11.22 -2.30 -11.00
CA GLY A 212 -11.62 -3.22 -12.08
C GLY A 212 -12.42 -4.45 -11.64
N LEU A 213 -12.76 -4.59 -10.35
CA LEU A 213 -13.56 -5.70 -9.82
C LEU A 213 -14.98 -5.24 -9.42
N PRO A 214 -15.93 -6.18 -9.25
CA PRO A 214 -17.25 -5.85 -8.75
C PRO A 214 -17.22 -5.08 -7.44
N GLY A 215 -18.17 -4.16 -7.27
CA GLY A 215 -18.32 -3.39 -6.05
C GLY A 215 -18.65 -4.26 -4.85
N ILE A 216 -18.19 -3.82 -3.67
CA ILE A 216 -18.57 -4.43 -2.39
C ILE A 216 -19.81 -3.74 -1.82
N GLN A 217 -20.64 -4.47 -1.10
CA GLN A 217 -21.85 -3.90 -0.48
C GLN A 217 -21.49 -3.09 0.76
N LEU A 218 -22.07 -1.90 0.91
CA LEU A 218 -21.89 -1.08 2.12
C LEU A 218 -22.31 -1.82 3.39
N THR A 219 -23.36 -2.63 3.33
CA THR A 219 -23.83 -3.46 4.46
C THR A 219 -22.78 -4.45 4.96
N ASP A 220 -21.96 -5.00 4.06
CA ASP A 220 -20.89 -5.94 4.42
C ASP A 220 -19.74 -5.20 5.12
N VAL A 221 -19.46 -3.94 4.72
CA VAL A 221 -18.52 -3.06 5.40
C VAL A 221 -18.99 -2.72 6.81
N VAL A 222 -20.28 -2.38 6.98
CA VAL A 222 -20.90 -2.15 8.29
C VAL A 222 -20.83 -3.40 9.16
N GLY A 223 -21.15 -4.57 8.59
CA GLY A 223 -21.07 -5.87 9.26
C GLY A 223 -19.66 -6.15 9.76
N TYR A 224 -18.65 -5.98 8.90
CA TYR A 224 -17.25 -6.10 9.31
C TYR A 224 -16.88 -5.13 10.44
N TRP A 225 -17.20 -3.85 10.29
CA TRP A 225 -16.88 -2.80 11.27
C TRP A 225 -17.46 -3.09 12.65
N SER A 226 -18.71 -3.57 12.70
CA SER A 226 -19.43 -3.87 13.96
C SER A 226 -18.73 -4.89 14.86
N THR A 227 -17.82 -5.68 14.29
CA THR A 227 -17.08 -6.72 15.02
C THR A 227 -15.70 -6.26 15.48
N LEU A 228 -15.25 -5.07 15.09
CA LEU A 228 -13.96 -4.55 15.50
C LEU A 228 -14.01 -4.05 16.95
N PRO A 229 -13.00 -4.34 17.79
CA PRO A 229 -12.91 -3.74 19.10
C PRO A 229 -12.90 -2.20 19.00
N ARG A 230 -13.61 -1.52 19.91
CA ARG A 230 -13.77 -0.06 19.87
C ARG A 230 -12.45 0.73 19.75
N PRO A 231 -11.36 0.40 20.49
CA PRO A 231 -10.09 1.12 20.33
C PRO A 231 -9.50 1.01 18.92
N ILE A 232 -9.69 -0.14 18.27
CA ILE A 232 -9.26 -0.38 16.89
C ILE A 232 -10.13 0.38 15.91
N ALA A 233 -11.45 0.30 16.05
CA ALA A 233 -12.39 1.01 15.22
C ALA A 233 -12.12 2.53 15.26
N THR A 234 -11.93 3.12 16.45
CA THR A 234 -11.61 4.54 16.59
C THR A 234 -10.26 4.94 15.96
N ALA A 235 -9.26 4.05 15.96
CA ALA A 235 -7.96 4.32 15.39
C ALA A 235 -7.86 4.01 13.88
N ALA A 236 -8.84 3.31 13.31
CA ALA A 236 -8.85 2.84 11.94
C ALA A 236 -8.97 4.01 10.95
N ARG A 237 -8.32 3.86 9.80
CA ARG A 237 -8.42 4.78 8.67
C ARG A 237 -8.88 4.04 7.43
N PHE A 238 -9.85 4.61 6.73
CA PHE A 238 -10.37 4.02 5.51
C PHE A 238 -9.62 4.51 4.28
N VAL A 239 -9.50 3.63 3.31
CA VAL A 239 -9.09 3.99 1.96
C VAL A 239 -9.94 3.24 0.96
N ARG A 240 -10.37 3.96 -0.08
CA ARG A 240 -11.11 3.35 -1.19
C ARG A 240 -10.13 2.82 -2.22
N CYS A 241 -10.27 1.55 -2.54
CA CYS A 241 -9.46 0.85 -3.53
C CYS A 241 -10.28 0.40 -4.75
N GLY A 242 -11.61 0.46 -4.67
CA GLY A 242 -12.52 0.17 -5.78
C GLY A 242 -13.96 0.61 -5.47
N ALA A 243 -14.91 0.10 -6.25
CA ALA A 243 -16.32 0.44 -6.08
C ALA A 243 -16.87 -0.08 -4.73
N VAL A 244 -17.72 0.73 -4.12
CA VAL A 244 -18.57 0.36 -2.99
C VAL A 244 -19.98 0.68 -3.43
N ASP A 245 -20.81 -0.34 -3.53
CA ASP A 245 -22.17 -0.22 -4.07
C ASP A 245 -23.01 0.69 -3.18
N GLN A 246 -23.94 1.43 -3.80
CA GLN A 246 -24.78 2.45 -3.15
C GLN A 246 -24.01 3.68 -2.64
N VAL A 247 -22.72 3.78 -2.94
CA VAL A 247 -21.87 4.90 -2.55
C VAL A 247 -21.30 5.57 -3.80
N GLY A 248 -21.82 6.75 -4.12
CA GLY A 248 -21.26 7.59 -5.18
C GLY A 248 -19.86 8.09 -4.82
N ASP A 249 -19.03 8.36 -5.84
CA ASP A 249 -17.63 8.73 -5.66
C ASP A 249 -17.45 9.99 -4.80
N GLU A 250 -18.33 10.95 -5.00
CA GLU A 250 -18.32 12.26 -4.35
C GLU A 250 -18.72 12.20 -2.86
N PHE A 251 -19.41 11.13 -2.45
CA PHE A 251 -20.01 11.01 -1.12
C PHE A 251 -19.39 9.91 -0.26
N PHE A 252 -18.34 9.25 -0.74
CA PHE A 252 -17.77 8.05 -0.12
C PHE A 252 -17.60 8.13 1.41
N GLY A 253 -16.87 9.14 1.88
CA GLY A 253 -16.60 9.28 3.30
C GLY A 253 -17.84 9.66 4.12
N ARG A 254 -18.76 10.44 3.56
CA ARG A 254 -20.01 10.82 4.24
C ARG A 254 -20.94 9.63 4.39
N THR A 255 -21.23 8.93 3.29
CA THR A 255 -22.12 7.76 3.28
C THR A 255 -21.58 6.66 4.19
N LEU A 256 -20.26 6.48 4.23
CA LEU A 256 -19.63 5.53 5.15
C LEU A 256 -19.76 5.99 6.62
N ALA A 257 -19.54 7.27 6.94
CA ALA A 257 -19.70 7.79 8.31
C ALA A 257 -21.13 7.63 8.81
N GLU A 258 -22.12 7.96 7.97
CA GLU A 258 -23.55 7.79 8.23
C GLU A 258 -23.91 6.32 8.49
N ALA A 259 -23.48 5.42 7.61
CA ALA A 259 -23.76 3.99 7.74
C ALA A 259 -23.11 3.36 8.98
N LEU A 260 -21.93 3.84 9.38
CA LEU A 260 -21.24 3.36 10.58
C LEU A 260 -21.70 4.08 11.86
N GLY A 261 -22.49 5.16 11.74
CA GLY A 261 -22.99 5.95 12.86
C GLY A 261 -21.91 6.63 13.69
N THR A 262 -20.72 6.85 13.14
CA THR A 262 -19.56 7.39 13.87
C THR A 262 -18.71 8.30 12.98
N GLU A 263 -17.95 9.20 13.62
CA GLU A 263 -16.89 9.93 12.92
C GLU A 263 -15.83 8.93 12.41
N ILE A 264 -15.45 9.06 11.13
CA ILE A 264 -14.42 8.23 10.49
C ILE A 264 -13.34 9.09 9.86
N THR A 265 -12.16 8.50 9.71
CA THR A 265 -11.03 9.13 9.01
C THR A 265 -10.74 8.38 7.72
N CYS A 266 -10.65 9.11 6.61
CA CYS A 266 -10.37 8.58 5.29
C CYS A 266 -9.07 9.19 4.73
N TYR A 267 -8.28 8.37 4.04
CA TYR A 267 -7.29 8.87 3.11
C TYR A 267 -7.97 9.30 1.81
N THR A 268 -7.45 10.35 1.19
CA THR A 268 -7.91 10.87 -0.12
C THR A 268 -7.34 10.08 -1.31
N GLY A 269 -6.60 9.00 -1.04
CA GLY A 269 -5.98 8.10 -1.99
C GLY A 269 -5.27 6.97 -1.25
N ILE A 270 -4.48 6.16 -1.95
CA ILE A 270 -3.67 5.08 -1.36
C ILE A 270 -2.51 5.70 -0.58
N PRO A 271 -2.41 5.48 0.75
CA PRO A 271 -1.23 5.90 1.49
C PRO A 271 -0.03 5.08 1.03
N ALA A 272 1.09 5.75 0.79
CA ALA A 272 2.30 5.15 0.23
C ALA A 272 3.57 5.64 0.94
N GLY A 273 4.68 4.93 0.74
CA GLY A 273 5.98 5.29 1.28
C GLY A 273 6.28 4.59 2.61
N SER A 274 6.83 5.32 3.58
CA SER A 274 7.22 4.77 4.88
C SER A 274 6.37 5.36 6.01
N PRO A 275 6.31 4.72 7.20
CA PRO A 275 5.60 5.28 8.34
C PRO A 275 6.07 6.69 8.76
N VAL A 276 7.31 7.07 8.46
CA VAL A 276 7.89 8.39 8.79
C VAL A 276 7.76 9.41 7.66
N ALA A 277 7.63 8.94 6.41
CA ALA A 277 7.49 9.77 5.22
C ALA A 277 6.24 9.31 4.44
N LEU A 278 5.10 9.38 5.11
CA LEU A 278 3.82 8.95 4.55
C LEU A 278 3.33 9.95 3.51
N ASP A 279 3.10 9.43 2.31
CA ASP A 279 2.49 10.15 1.21
C ASP A 279 1.13 9.55 0.85
N VAL A 280 0.38 10.21 -0.01
CA VAL A 280 -0.89 9.72 -0.54
C VAL A 280 -0.87 9.87 -2.06
N ILE A 281 -1.36 8.85 -2.77
CA ILE A 281 -1.42 8.82 -4.24
C ILE A 281 -2.86 8.47 -4.62
N THR A 282 -3.47 9.21 -5.54
CA THR A 282 -4.81 8.85 -6.03
C THR A 282 -4.78 7.50 -6.76
N LEU A 283 -5.89 6.79 -6.73
CA LEU A 283 -6.06 5.55 -7.50
C LEU A 283 -7.02 5.82 -8.64
N ARG A 284 -6.56 5.66 -9.88
CA ARG A 284 -7.42 5.80 -11.06
C ARG A 284 -8.42 4.64 -11.14
N PRO A 285 -9.51 4.76 -11.91
CA PRO A 285 -10.50 3.70 -12.06
C PRO A 285 -9.93 2.35 -12.54
N ASP A 286 -8.85 2.39 -13.32
CA ASP A 286 -8.12 1.22 -13.81
C ASP A 286 -7.16 0.59 -12.77
N GLY A 287 -7.06 1.19 -11.58
CA GLY A 287 -6.17 0.75 -10.50
C GLY A 287 -4.73 1.25 -10.63
N SER A 288 -4.43 2.06 -11.64
CA SER A 288 -3.12 2.68 -11.77
C SER A 288 -2.94 3.84 -10.78
N PRO A 289 -1.72 4.08 -10.28
CA PRO A 289 -1.42 5.26 -9.48
C PRO A 289 -1.62 6.55 -10.29
N GLY A 290 -2.31 7.52 -9.71
CA GLY A 290 -2.54 8.85 -10.27
C GLY A 290 -1.59 9.91 -9.70
N TRP A 291 -2.16 11.07 -9.36
CA TRP A 291 -1.43 12.23 -8.85
C TRP A 291 -1.40 12.23 -7.31
N ARG A 292 -0.65 13.18 -6.71
CA ARG A 292 -0.46 13.27 -5.26
C ARG A 292 -1.39 14.33 -4.67
N PRO A 293 -2.51 13.98 -4.01
CA PRO A 293 -3.44 14.98 -3.53
C PRO A 293 -2.84 15.89 -2.45
N PHE A 294 -3.25 17.16 -2.45
CA PHE A 294 -2.78 18.14 -1.47
C PHE A 294 -3.38 17.88 -0.09
N VAL A 295 -4.70 17.68 -0.02
CA VAL A 295 -5.35 17.09 1.15
C VAL A 295 -5.05 15.60 1.16
N GLN A 296 -4.47 15.11 2.26
CA GLN A 296 -4.07 13.70 2.41
C GLN A 296 -5.04 12.91 3.31
N VAL A 297 -5.61 13.56 4.32
CA VAL A 297 -6.49 12.93 5.30
C VAL A 297 -7.67 13.84 5.60
N VAL A 298 -8.87 13.27 5.55
CA VAL A 298 -10.14 13.93 5.85
C VAL A 298 -10.91 13.14 6.90
N THR A 299 -11.69 13.84 7.70
CA THR A 299 -12.60 13.25 8.68
C THR A 299 -14.03 13.55 8.28
N HIS A 300 -14.90 12.54 8.33
CA HIS A 300 -16.32 12.66 8.02
C HIS A 300 -17.15 12.35 9.25
N ARG A 301 -18.23 13.11 9.44
CA ARG A 301 -19.18 12.92 10.54
C ARG A 301 -20.50 12.36 10.02
N PRO A 302 -21.24 11.61 10.84
CA PRO A 302 -22.52 11.02 10.45
C PRO A 302 -23.65 12.04 10.32
N ASP A 303 -23.45 13.29 10.75
CA ASP A 303 -24.45 14.36 10.73
C ASP A 303 -24.55 15.10 9.38
N GLY A 304 -23.82 14.62 8.36
CA GLY A 304 -23.80 15.22 7.03
C GLY A 304 -22.95 16.50 6.92
N SER A 305 -22.29 16.93 8.00
CA SER A 305 -21.40 18.10 8.00
C SER A 305 -20.33 18.02 6.92
N ALA A 306 -19.79 19.18 6.54
CA ALA A 306 -18.67 19.25 5.61
C ALA A 306 -17.46 18.45 6.14
N PRO A 307 -16.70 17.75 5.28
CA PRO A 307 -15.51 17.02 5.69
C PRO A 307 -14.49 17.94 6.35
N LEU A 308 -13.86 17.46 7.43
CA LEU A 308 -12.79 18.18 8.12
C LEU A 308 -11.44 17.73 7.60
N VAL A 309 -10.71 18.64 6.97
CA VAL A 309 -9.33 18.40 6.54
C VAL A 309 -8.42 18.25 7.77
N ARG A 310 -7.75 17.09 7.90
CA ARG A 310 -6.87 16.79 9.05
C ARG A 310 -5.39 16.84 8.71
N LYS A 311 -5.03 16.48 7.48
CA LYS A 311 -3.65 16.48 7.01
C LYS A 311 -3.59 16.94 5.56
N TRP A 312 -2.62 17.79 5.27
CA TRP A 312 -2.31 18.27 3.93
C TRP A 312 -0.80 18.34 3.71
N ARG A 313 -0.38 18.35 2.44
CA ARG A 313 0.98 18.72 2.03
C ARG A 313 1.00 20.16 1.52
N ALA A 314 2.13 20.83 1.68
CA ALA A 314 2.32 22.15 1.10
C ALA A 314 2.28 22.08 -0.45
N PRO A 315 1.71 23.10 -1.13
CA PRO A 315 1.70 23.17 -2.59
C PRO A 315 3.09 23.15 -3.21
N LEU A 316 4.02 23.83 -2.53
CA LEU A 316 5.40 24.00 -2.96
C LEU A 316 6.35 23.79 -1.77
N MET A 317 7.55 23.32 -2.06
CA MET A 317 8.61 23.23 -1.06
C MET A 317 8.98 24.63 -0.56
N GLY A 318 9.03 24.81 0.76
CA GLY A 318 9.37 26.10 1.39
C GLY A 318 8.28 27.17 1.35
N ALA A 319 7.04 26.84 0.93
CA ALA A 319 5.93 27.78 0.95
C ALA A 319 5.62 28.25 2.39
N VAL A 320 5.42 29.55 2.57
CA VAL A 320 5.09 30.14 3.87
C VAL A 320 3.61 29.97 4.15
N GLN A 321 3.28 29.24 5.20
CA GLN A 321 1.91 28.99 5.63
C GLN A 321 1.40 30.17 6.47
N THR A 322 0.29 30.79 6.06
CA THR A 322 -0.35 31.93 6.77
C THR A 322 -1.59 31.52 7.56
N GLY A 323 -2.14 30.32 7.30
CA GLY A 323 -3.25 29.72 8.04
C GLY A 323 -3.39 28.22 7.76
N PRO A 324 -4.32 27.49 8.40
CA PRO A 324 -4.53 26.07 8.13
C PRO A 324 -4.79 25.80 6.64
N GLY A 325 -3.87 25.10 5.96
CA GLY A 325 -3.96 24.84 4.53
C GLY A 325 -3.76 26.05 3.61
N VAL A 326 -3.46 27.24 4.13
CA VAL A 326 -3.33 28.49 3.36
C VAL A 326 -1.87 28.94 3.31
N TYR A 327 -1.37 29.18 2.10
CA TYR A 327 0.02 29.56 1.85
C TYR A 327 0.10 30.87 1.05
N SER A 328 1.06 31.73 1.39
CA SER A 328 1.31 32.96 0.64
C SER A 328 2.00 32.64 -0.69
N LEU A 329 1.51 33.25 -1.78
CA LEU A 329 2.15 33.24 -3.09
C LEU A 329 2.82 34.58 -3.44
N GLY A 330 2.67 35.59 -2.58
CA GLY A 330 3.11 36.96 -2.80
C GLY A 330 2.17 37.97 -2.14
N PRO A 331 2.39 39.27 -2.34
CA PRO A 331 1.57 40.32 -1.74
C PRO A 331 0.07 40.16 -2.08
N GLY A 332 -0.76 39.99 -1.06
CA GLY A 332 -2.23 39.94 -1.16
C GLY A 332 -2.82 38.70 -1.85
N THR A 333 -2.00 37.73 -2.26
CA THR A 333 -2.45 36.50 -2.94
C THR A 333 -2.04 35.26 -2.16
N VAL A 334 -3.01 34.38 -1.95
CA VAL A 334 -2.81 33.11 -1.25
C VAL A 334 -3.28 31.94 -2.09
N VAL A 335 -2.74 30.77 -1.78
CA VAL A 335 -3.28 29.48 -2.22
C VAL A 335 -3.80 28.71 -1.02
N GLU A 336 -5.05 28.30 -1.09
CA GLU A 336 -5.70 27.43 -0.12
C GLU A 336 -5.73 26.00 -0.66
N VAL A 337 -5.33 25.05 0.17
CA VAL A 337 -5.41 23.62 -0.12
C VAL A 337 -6.85 23.15 0.10
N ILE A 338 -7.48 22.64 -0.96
CA ILE A 338 -8.84 22.10 -0.95
C ILE A 338 -8.81 20.61 -1.34
N GLN A 339 -9.91 19.89 -1.09
CA GLN A 339 -9.96 18.46 -1.38
C GLN A 339 -9.74 18.15 -2.87
N ALA A 340 -10.30 18.97 -3.77
CA ALA A 340 -10.14 18.82 -5.23
C ALA A 340 -8.77 19.28 -5.78
N GLY A 341 -7.94 19.97 -4.99
CA GLY A 341 -6.69 20.57 -5.47
C GLY A 341 -6.29 21.85 -4.73
N LEU A 342 -6.13 22.95 -5.47
CA LEU A 342 -5.68 24.25 -4.95
C LEU A 342 -6.62 25.37 -5.36
N TRP A 343 -6.86 26.31 -4.46
CA TRP A 343 -7.66 27.51 -4.71
C TRP A 343 -6.82 28.77 -4.51
N ILE A 344 -6.58 29.48 -5.60
CA ILE A 344 -5.85 30.74 -5.67
C ILE A 344 -6.86 31.88 -5.49
N ARG A 345 -6.67 32.69 -4.45
CA ARG A 345 -7.59 33.76 -4.10
C ARG A 345 -6.87 34.93 -3.42
N PRO A 346 -7.52 36.11 -3.34
CA PRO A 346 -7.04 37.19 -2.49
C PRO A 346 -7.00 36.76 -1.02
N GLU A 347 -6.02 37.30 -0.27
CA GLU A 347 -5.81 36.96 1.15
C GLU A 347 -7.04 37.26 2.01
N ASN A 348 -7.67 38.42 1.79
CA ASN A 348 -8.83 38.91 2.56
C ASN A 348 -10.18 38.31 2.12
N PHE A 349 -10.17 37.25 1.30
CA PHE A 349 -11.38 36.63 0.77
C PHE A 349 -11.86 35.48 1.69
N ALA A 350 -12.83 35.76 2.56
CA ALA A 350 -13.31 34.81 3.56
C ALA A 350 -14.50 33.93 3.08
N ALA A 351 -15.35 34.46 2.22
CA ALA A 351 -16.54 33.76 1.72
C ALA A 351 -16.18 32.63 0.74
N ASP A 352 -16.98 31.57 0.70
CA ASP A 352 -16.92 30.52 -0.34
C ASP A 352 -18.27 30.45 -1.07
N PRO A 353 -18.62 31.48 -1.86
CA PRO A 353 -19.92 31.54 -2.52
C PRO A 353 -20.08 30.46 -3.60
N ALA A 354 -18.99 29.99 -4.19
CA ALA A 354 -18.97 28.98 -5.25
C ALA A 354 -18.87 27.54 -4.73
N GLY A 355 -18.84 27.33 -3.41
CA GLY A 355 -18.72 25.99 -2.81
C GLY A 355 -17.40 25.29 -3.14
N VAL A 356 -16.34 26.04 -3.45
CA VAL A 356 -15.02 25.56 -3.86
C VAL A 356 -14.44 24.57 -2.84
N ARG A 357 -14.65 24.82 -1.53
CA ARG A 357 -14.14 23.96 -0.45
C ARG A 357 -14.85 22.61 -0.38
N THR A 358 -16.06 22.51 -0.94
CA THR A 358 -16.89 21.30 -0.91
C THR A 358 -16.71 20.42 -2.13
N VAL A 359 -15.97 20.88 -3.15
CA VAL A 359 -15.75 20.11 -4.37
C VAL A 359 -14.96 18.84 -4.05
N PRO A 360 -15.49 17.65 -4.41
CA PRO A 360 -14.86 16.39 -4.10
C PRO A 360 -13.57 16.20 -4.90
N LEU A 361 -12.70 15.32 -4.39
CA LEU A 361 -11.49 14.93 -5.09
C LEU A 361 -11.82 14.08 -6.32
N ASN A 362 -11.17 14.41 -7.44
CA ASN A 362 -11.15 13.55 -8.63
C ASN A 362 -9.80 12.81 -8.71
N PRO A 363 -9.78 11.48 -8.81
CA PRO A 363 -8.53 10.71 -8.83
C PRO A 363 -7.67 10.97 -10.09
N GLU A 364 -8.25 11.46 -11.17
CA GLU A 364 -7.58 11.72 -12.45
C GLU A 364 -7.23 13.19 -12.66
N ARG A 365 -7.83 14.11 -11.88
CA ARG A 365 -7.71 15.57 -12.09
C ARG A 365 -7.40 16.29 -10.78
N CYS A 366 -6.42 17.18 -10.83
CA CYS A 366 -6.16 18.16 -9.78
C CYS A 366 -6.72 19.52 -10.24
N LEU A 367 -7.67 20.10 -9.51
CA LEU A 367 -8.20 21.42 -9.86
C LEU A 367 -7.27 22.52 -9.35
N LEU A 368 -6.95 23.47 -10.22
CA LEU A 368 -6.37 24.76 -9.87
C LEU A 368 -7.46 25.81 -10.09
N VAL A 369 -8.11 26.19 -9.00
CA VAL A 369 -9.23 27.13 -9.02
C VAL A 369 -8.68 28.53 -8.81
N TYR A 370 -8.94 29.47 -9.72
CA TYR A 370 -8.65 30.88 -9.47
C TYR A 370 -9.95 31.63 -9.16
N GLN A 371 -9.91 32.50 -8.15
CA GLN A 371 -11.07 33.29 -7.79
C GLN A 371 -11.39 34.30 -8.89
N GLU A 372 -12.60 34.19 -9.45
CA GLU A 372 -13.17 35.21 -10.30
C GLU A 372 -13.82 36.28 -9.41
N SER A 373 -13.56 37.55 -9.71
CA SER A 373 -14.04 38.69 -8.93
C SER A 373 -14.55 39.74 -9.89
N ASP A 374 -15.77 40.23 -9.69
CA ASP A 374 -16.36 41.29 -10.52
C ASP A 374 -15.54 42.59 -10.43
N ASP A 375 -14.92 42.86 -9.27
CA ASP A 375 -14.17 44.09 -8.98
C ASP A 375 -12.63 43.92 -9.02
N GLY A 376 -12.11 42.77 -9.46
CA GLY A 376 -10.70 42.42 -9.34
C GLY A 376 -10.08 41.84 -10.62
N PRO A 377 -8.74 41.86 -10.77
CA PRO A 377 -8.09 41.37 -11.97
C PRO A 377 -8.01 39.82 -11.96
N ALA A 378 -9.11 39.14 -12.30
CA ALA A 378 -9.17 37.69 -12.44
C ALA A 378 -8.06 37.12 -13.34
N HIS A 379 -7.65 37.89 -14.37
CA HIS A 379 -6.52 37.55 -15.24
C HIS A 379 -5.18 37.44 -14.50
N LEU A 380 -4.94 38.24 -13.44
CA LEU A 380 -3.71 38.12 -12.64
C LEU A 380 -3.72 36.86 -11.80
N LEU A 381 -4.85 36.54 -11.16
CA LEU A 381 -4.98 35.30 -10.37
C LEU A 381 -4.86 34.06 -11.27
N ARG A 382 -5.40 34.13 -12.49
CA ARG A 382 -5.20 33.10 -13.52
C ARG A 382 -3.72 32.93 -13.87
N ALA A 383 -3.00 34.02 -14.16
CA ALA A 383 -1.57 33.97 -14.46
C ALA A 383 -0.74 33.40 -13.28
N VAL A 384 -1.10 33.74 -12.05
CA VAL A 384 -0.48 33.17 -10.84
C VAL A 384 -0.75 31.66 -10.75
N ALA A 385 -1.96 31.22 -11.06
CA ALA A 385 -2.32 29.80 -11.07
C ALA A 385 -1.57 29.01 -12.16
N GLU A 386 -1.39 29.58 -13.35
CA GLU A 386 -0.58 29.01 -14.43
C GLU A 386 0.89 28.88 -14.01
N GLN A 387 1.48 29.92 -13.40
CA GLN A 387 2.85 29.87 -12.86
C GLN A 387 3.00 28.85 -11.73
N LEU A 388 1.97 28.70 -10.89
CA LEU A 388 1.96 27.70 -9.83
C LEU A 388 1.95 26.28 -10.42
N ALA A 389 1.15 26.04 -11.46
CA ALA A 389 1.05 24.74 -12.13
C ALA A 389 2.42 24.25 -12.62
N GLU A 390 3.21 25.14 -13.23
CA GLU A 390 4.55 24.82 -13.73
C GLU A 390 5.57 24.45 -12.65
N ARG A 391 5.29 24.76 -11.39
CA ARG A 391 6.14 24.45 -10.25
C ARG A 391 5.73 23.18 -9.52
N LEU A 392 4.60 22.58 -9.89
CA LEU A 392 4.13 21.32 -9.30
C LEU A 392 4.97 20.14 -9.76
N ASP A 393 4.94 19.06 -8.97
CA ASP A 393 5.52 17.79 -9.35
C ASP A 393 4.88 17.24 -10.64
N VAL A 394 5.65 16.47 -11.42
CA VAL A 394 5.27 16.02 -12.77
C VAL A 394 3.89 15.37 -12.79
N ALA A 395 3.62 14.43 -11.87
CA ALA A 395 2.35 13.72 -11.83
C ALA A 395 1.16 14.65 -11.54
N THR A 396 1.32 15.59 -10.61
CA THR A 396 0.28 16.57 -10.27
C THR A 396 0.08 17.58 -11.39
N ARG A 397 1.16 18.03 -12.06
CA ARG A 397 1.07 18.94 -13.21
C ARG A 397 0.31 18.33 -14.38
N SER A 398 0.60 17.09 -14.75
CA SER A 398 -0.13 16.40 -15.83
C SER A 398 -1.64 16.24 -15.53
N ALA A 399 -1.99 16.09 -14.25
CA ALA A 399 -3.38 16.02 -13.81
C ALA A 399 -4.04 17.40 -13.62
N ALA A 400 -3.28 18.51 -13.66
CA ALA A 400 -3.79 19.83 -13.32
C ALA A 400 -4.78 20.35 -14.36
N ARG A 401 -5.89 20.93 -13.89
CA ARG A 401 -6.91 21.60 -14.71
C ARG A 401 -7.22 22.96 -14.11
N LEU A 402 -7.07 23.99 -14.92
CA LEU A 402 -7.31 25.36 -14.50
C LEU A 402 -8.79 25.71 -14.70
N VAL A 403 -9.42 26.24 -13.67
CA VAL A 403 -10.86 26.58 -13.65
C VAL A 403 -11.09 27.88 -12.91
N SER A 404 -12.06 28.68 -13.37
CA SER A 404 -12.54 29.81 -12.57
C SER A 404 -13.48 29.33 -11.46
N SER A 405 -13.60 30.11 -10.38
CA SER A 405 -14.60 29.83 -9.34
C SER A 405 -16.04 29.90 -9.88
N ALA A 406 -16.32 30.72 -10.91
CA ALA A 406 -17.65 30.81 -11.51
C ALA A 406 -17.96 29.61 -12.40
N GLU A 407 -16.99 29.14 -13.21
CA GLU A 407 -17.13 27.91 -14.00
C GLU A 407 -17.45 26.70 -13.11
N LEU A 408 -16.83 26.66 -11.93
CA LEU A 408 -17.04 25.61 -10.94
C LEU A 408 -18.45 25.68 -10.31
N ALA A 409 -18.94 26.90 -10.02
CA ALA A 409 -20.30 27.11 -9.52
C ALA A 409 -21.37 26.73 -10.55
N ASP A 410 -21.11 26.96 -11.84
CA ASP A 410 -21.99 26.61 -12.96
C ASP A 410 -21.93 25.11 -13.34
N GLY A 411 -21.04 24.33 -12.71
CA GLY A 411 -20.85 22.90 -13.01
C GLY A 411 -20.22 22.63 -14.39
N ARG A 412 -19.50 23.59 -14.98
CA ARG A 412 -18.88 23.44 -16.30
C ARG A 412 -17.53 22.72 -16.21
N PRO A 413 -17.19 21.85 -17.18
CA PRO A 413 -15.89 21.17 -17.19
C PRO A 413 -14.77 22.17 -17.49
N GLY A 414 -13.76 22.18 -16.63
CA GLY A 414 -12.58 23.05 -16.78
C GLY A 414 -11.73 22.81 -18.01
N HIS A 415 -10.95 23.84 -18.38
CA HIS A 415 -10.03 23.78 -19.50
C HIS A 415 -8.74 23.01 -19.15
N PRO A 416 -8.23 22.13 -20.04
CA PRO A 416 -6.90 21.56 -19.89
C PRO A 416 -5.84 22.67 -19.90
N LEU A 417 -4.84 22.56 -19.01
CA LEU A 417 -3.58 23.27 -19.21
C LEU A 417 -2.90 22.61 -20.41
N ALA A 418 -2.63 23.38 -21.46
CA ALA A 418 -2.19 22.86 -22.75
C ALA A 418 -0.92 21.99 -22.63
N GLU A 419 -0.96 20.78 -23.19
CA GLU A 419 0.26 20.11 -23.65
C GLU A 419 0.74 20.88 -24.89
N GLU A 420 1.99 21.35 -24.89
CA GLU A 420 2.59 21.80 -26.13
C GLU A 420 2.52 20.66 -27.15
N PRO A 421 1.96 20.88 -28.35
CA PRO A 421 1.89 19.83 -29.34
C PRO A 421 3.32 19.51 -29.79
N VAL A 422 3.81 18.33 -29.41
CA VAL A 422 4.91 17.69 -30.13
C VAL A 422 4.42 17.49 -31.56
N GLN A 423 4.85 18.35 -32.47
CA GLN A 423 4.71 18.15 -33.91
C GLN A 423 5.52 16.90 -34.28
N THR A 424 4.89 15.73 -34.22
CA THR A 424 5.33 14.59 -35.02
C THR A 424 5.01 14.90 -36.47
N ASP A 425 6.03 15.36 -37.18
CA ASP A 425 6.05 15.46 -38.64
C ASP A 425 5.93 14.05 -39.23
N VAL A 426 4.70 13.64 -39.54
CA VAL A 426 4.42 12.36 -40.20
C VAL A 426 4.75 12.54 -41.67
N MET A 427 5.96 12.13 -42.02
CA MET A 427 6.39 11.85 -43.39
C MET A 427 5.31 11.05 -44.15
N ALA A 428 4.68 11.72 -45.10
CA ALA A 428 3.74 11.17 -46.04
C ALA A 428 4.37 9.99 -46.81
N ARG A 429 3.75 8.81 -46.71
CA ARG A 429 3.98 7.72 -47.66
C ARG A 429 3.05 7.91 -48.86
N PRO A 430 3.55 7.81 -50.11
CA PRO A 430 2.73 7.95 -51.30
C PRO A 430 1.83 6.73 -51.52
N SER A 431 0.60 7.02 -51.92
CA SER A 431 -0.50 6.09 -52.21
C SER A 431 -0.23 5.24 -53.46
N VAL A 432 -0.42 3.93 -53.37
CA VAL A 432 -0.48 3.01 -54.53
C VAL A 432 -1.96 2.68 -54.84
N PRO A 433 -2.40 2.61 -56.11
CA PRO A 433 -3.81 2.39 -56.47
C PRO A 433 -4.25 0.92 -56.30
N PRO A 434 -5.57 0.64 -56.27
CA PRO A 434 -6.09 -0.69 -55.99
C PRO A 434 -6.15 -1.56 -57.24
N GLU A 435 -5.69 -2.82 -57.13
CA GLU A 435 -5.89 -3.86 -58.14
C GLU A 435 -6.70 -5.03 -57.53
N ALA A 436 -7.45 -5.68 -58.43
CA ALA A 436 -8.63 -6.52 -58.27
C ALA A 436 -8.63 -7.59 -57.16
N ALA A 437 -9.83 -7.78 -56.61
CA ALA A 437 -10.20 -8.89 -55.74
C ALA A 437 -10.49 -10.15 -56.57
N GLU A 438 -9.79 -11.25 -56.26
CA GLU A 438 -10.27 -12.61 -56.49
C GLU A 438 -10.15 -13.43 -55.20
N ALA A 439 -11.20 -14.22 -54.99
CA ALA A 439 -11.51 -14.94 -53.76
C ALA A 439 -10.72 -16.24 -53.61
N SER A 440 -10.41 -16.60 -52.36
CA SER A 440 -10.46 -17.96 -51.80
C SER A 440 -10.18 -17.91 -50.29
N GLY A 441 -11.11 -18.39 -49.46
CA GLY A 441 -10.85 -18.65 -48.02
C GLY A 441 -10.21 -20.03 -47.81
N PRO A 442 -10.36 -20.67 -46.63
CA PRO A 442 -10.41 -20.15 -45.25
C PRO A 442 -9.28 -20.78 -44.40
N ASP A 443 -8.83 -20.14 -43.31
CA ASP A 443 -8.22 -20.91 -42.21
C ASP A 443 -8.25 -20.17 -40.86
N ALA A 444 -8.24 -21.00 -39.82
CA ALA A 444 -8.41 -20.75 -38.42
C ALA A 444 -7.24 -20.01 -37.75
N GLY A 445 -7.60 -19.30 -36.69
CA GLY A 445 -6.93 -19.31 -35.37
C GLY A 445 -5.42 -19.13 -35.30
N ASP A 446 -4.99 -17.90 -35.05
CA ASP A 446 -3.87 -17.58 -34.14
C ASP A 446 -4.07 -16.10 -33.71
N GLY A 447 -4.08 -15.74 -32.43
CA GLY A 447 -2.91 -15.85 -31.56
C GLY A 447 -2.06 -14.58 -31.71
N THR A 448 -2.62 -13.40 -31.42
CA THR A 448 -1.84 -12.17 -31.45
C THR A 448 -1.20 -11.93 -30.08
N GLU A 449 0.06 -12.37 -30.00
CA GLU A 449 1.00 -12.05 -28.95
C GLU A 449 1.18 -10.52 -28.82
N LEU A 450 1.13 -10.04 -27.58
CA LEU A 450 1.37 -8.64 -27.21
C LEU A 450 2.91 -8.39 -27.12
N PRO A 451 3.51 -7.54 -27.97
CA PRO A 451 4.97 -7.40 -28.10
C PRO A 451 5.71 -6.68 -26.96
N TRP A 452 5.10 -6.52 -25.78
CA TRP A 452 5.73 -5.83 -24.63
C TRP A 452 6.17 -6.77 -23.49
N LEU A 453 5.84 -8.07 -23.56
CA LEU A 453 6.22 -9.07 -22.55
C LEU A 453 7.63 -9.69 -22.74
N SER A 454 8.25 -9.57 -23.92
CA SER A 454 9.55 -10.21 -24.20
C SER A 454 10.79 -9.43 -23.73
N ARG A 455 10.63 -8.41 -22.86
CA ARG A 455 11.76 -7.64 -22.30
C ARG A 455 11.90 -7.71 -20.77
N MET A 456 11.17 -8.60 -20.10
CA MET A 456 11.29 -8.80 -18.64
C MET A 456 11.69 -10.21 -18.20
N ILE A 457 11.99 -11.14 -19.13
CA ILE A 457 12.35 -12.53 -18.80
C ILE A 457 13.73 -12.90 -19.35
N ASP A 458 14.74 -12.07 -19.07
CA ASP A 458 16.14 -12.46 -19.27
C ASP A 458 17.00 -11.99 -18.09
N THR A 459 16.71 -12.52 -16.89
CA THR A 459 17.70 -12.76 -15.83
C THR A 459 17.05 -13.70 -14.80
N ILE A 460 17.17 -15.01 -15.02
CA ILE A 460 17.31 -16.10 -14.03
C ILE A 460 17.39 -17.38 -14.87
N ALA A 461 18.60 -17.74 -15.27
CA ALA A 461 18.89 -19.07 -15.77
C ALA A 461 19.16 -19.96 -14.55
N LEU A 462 18.33 -20.99 -14.35
CA LEU A 462 18.66 -22.16 -13.54
C LEU A 462 18.75 -23.39 -14.45
N PRO A 463 19.71 -24.31 -14.20
CA PRO A 463 20.04 -25.37 -15.12
C PRO A 463 18.99 -26.50 -15.11
N ARG A 464 18.71 -27.04 -16.30
CA ARG A 464 18.00 -28.32 -16.47
C ARG A 464 18.87 -29.45 -15.91
N VAL A 465 18.24 -30.35 -15.16
CA VAL A 465 18.80 -31.64 -14.75
C VAL A 465 18.17 -32.71 -15.65
N GLU A 466 19.02 -33.56 -16.23
CA GLU A 466 18.68 -34.77 -16.98
C GLU A 466 17.97 -35.82 -16.12
#